data_AF-A0A928T7G8-F1
#
_entry.id   AF-A0A928T7G8-F1
#
_cell.length_a   1.000
_cell.length_b   1.000
_cell.length_c   1.000
_cell.angle_alpha   90.00
_cell.angle_beta   90.00
_cell.angle_gamma   90.00
#
_symmetry.space_group_name_H-M   'P 1'
#
loop_
_entity.id
_entity.type
_entity.pdbx_description
1 polymer ?
#
loop_
_entity_poly.entity_id
_entity_poly.type
_entity_poly.pdbx_seq_one_letter_code
_entity_poly.pdbx_strand_id
1 'polypeptide(L)'
;MPASFPLPLRRERLQRLVARLERGDQTVLPHLDEPLGDAELIASFDDAELKDLILVVKHHRPELALVLLTHVKTPKERQSLGNCLAALWSRIDINAAWRAISASSLPEAERLALRSAMV
;
A
#
# COMPACT_ATOMS: atom_id res chain seq x y z
N MET A 1 -14.54 2.42 19.87
CA MET A 1 -13.96 3.35 20.86
C MET A 1 -13.32 4.50 20.09
N PRO A 2 -13.49 5.77 20.50
CA PRO A 2 -12.85 6.89 19.82
C PRO A 2 -11.33 6.78 19.99
N ALA A 3 -10.60 7.08 18.91
CA ALA A 3 -9.15 6.94 18.85
C ALA A 3 -8.48 7.73 19.98
N SER A 4 -7.76 7.04 20.86
CA SER A 4 -7.27 7.59 22.14
C SER A 4 -6.10 8.57 22.00
N PHE A 5 -5.59 8.78 20.78
CA PHE A 5 -4.44 9.63 20.51
C PHE A 5 -4.72 10.68 19.42
N PRO A 6 -4.14 11.90 19.54
CA PRO A 6 -4.12 12.90 18.47
C PRO A 6 -3.65 12.34 17.12
N LEU A 7 -4.19 12.86 16.02
CA LEU A 7 -3.83 12.45 14.66
C LEU A 7 -2.31 12.41 14.37
N PRO A 8 -1.50 13.39 14.80
CA PRO A 8 -0.05 13.35 14.57
C PRO A 8 0.62 12.13 15.21
N LEU A 9 0.21 11.78 16.43
CA LEU A 9 0.75 10.63 17.15
C LEU A 9 0.31 9.30 16.53
N ARG A 10 -0.94 9.25 16.02
CA ARG A 10 -1.43 8.11 15.24
C ARG A 10 -0.62 7.92 13.94
N ARG A 11 -0.30 9.00 13.21
CA ARG A 11 0.56 8.95 12.01
C ARG A 11 1.96 8.46 12.34
N GLU A 12 2.61 9.03 13.35
CA GLU A 12 3.94 8.59 13.76
C GLU A 12 3.96 7.11 14.13
N ARG A 13 2.95 6.64 14.86
CA ARG A 13 2.83 5.22 15.23
C ARG A 13 2.76 4.34 13.99
N LEU A 14 1.91 4.68 13.01
CA LEU A 14 1.80 3.92 11.76
C LEU A 14 3.13 3.94 10.97
N GLN A 15 3.77 5.10 10.83
CA GLN A 15 5.06 5.23 10.14
C GLN A 15 6.16 4.38 10.80
N ARG A 16 6.20 4.32 12.14
CA ARG A 16 7.17 3.46 12.86
C ARG A 16 6.91 1.97 12.60
N LEU A 17 5.65 1.54 12.52
CA LEU A 17 5.31 0.15 12.22
C LEU A 17 5.71 -0.20 10.78
N VAL A 18 5.43 0.68 9.82
CA VAL A 18 5.79 0.53 8.41
C VAL A 18 7.31 0.46 8.24
N ALA A 19 8.06 1.37 8.86
CA ALA A 19 9.52 1.37 8.79
C ALA A 19 10.17 0.13 9.45
N ARG A 20 9.49 -0.54 10.39
CA ARG A 20 9.92 -1.84 10.93
C ARG A 20 9.60 -2.96 9.95
N LEU A 21 8.41 -2.92 9.34
CA LEU A 21 8.01 -3.89 8.33
C LEU A 21 8.92 -3.85 7.11
N GLU A 22 9.31 -2.66 6.63
CA GLU A 22 10.30 -2.46 5.56
C GLU A 22 11.65 -3.10 5.88
N ARG A 23 12.05 -3.12 7.15
CA ARG A 23 13.26 -3.79 7.63
C ARG A 23 13.10 -5.31 7.79
N GLY A 24 11.93 -5.86 7.43
CA GLY A 24 11.62 -7.29 7.48
C GLY A 24 11.03 -7.77 8.81
N ASP A 25 10.71 -6.87 9.74
CA ASP A 25 10.14 -7.24 11.03
C ASP A 25 8.64 -7.56 10.91
N GLN A 26 8.33 -8.83 10.64
CA GLN A 26 6.95 -9.31 10.49
C GLN A 26 6.17 -9.39 11.82
N THR A 27 6.82 -9.19 12.97
CA THR A 27 6.10 -9.18 14.27
C THR A 27 5.15 -7.99 14.40
N VAL A 28 5.31 -6.97 13.55
CA VAL A 28 4.46 -5.77 13.54
C VAL A 28 3.14 -5.97 12.81
N LEU A 29 2.97 -7.05 12.04
CA LEU A 29 1.78 -7.28 11.20
C LEU A 29 0.45 -7.21 11.98
N PRO A 30 0.30 -7.84 13.16
CA PRO A 30 -0.94 -7.76 13.93
C PRO A 30 -1.25 -6.35 14.45
N HIS A 31 -0.24 -5.47 14.50
CA HIS A 31 -0.39 -4.09 14.99
C HIS A 31 -0.75 -3.09 13.89
N LEU A 32 -0.84 -3.53 12.63
CA LEU A 32 -1.24 -2.70 11.50
C LEU A 32 -2.76 -2.59 11.35
N ASP A 33 -3.53 -3.56 11.84
CA ASP A 33 -4.98 -3.60 11.65
C ASP A 33 -5.69 -2.39 12.29
N GLU A 34 -5.30 -2.02 13.51
CA GLU A 34 -5.86 -0.86 14.22
C GLU A 34 -5.62 0.47 13.46
N PRO A 35 -4.37 0.89 13.13
CA PRO A 35 -4.15 2.15 12.42
C PRO A 35 -4.64 2.13 10.98
N LEU A 36 -4.58 0.99 10.28
CA LEU A 36 -5.07 0.90 8.89
C LEU A 36 -6.60 0.87 8.80
N GLY A 37 -7.30 0.49 9.88
CA GLY A 37 -8.76 0.61 10.00
C GLY A 37 -9.25 2.02 10.36
N ASP A 38 -8.36 2.95 10.69
CA ASP A 38 -8.69 4.31 11.07
C ASP A 38 -8.84 5.21 9.84
N ALA A 39 -10.06 5.36 9.35
CA ALA A 39 -10.35 6.12 8.14
C ALA A 39 -9.93 7.60 8.23
N GLU A 40 -9.98 8.21 9.42
CA GLU A 40 -9.55 9.60 9.63
C GLU A 40 -8.02 9.71 9.49
N LEU A 41 -7.30 8.75 10.07
CA LEU A 41 -5.85 8.66 9.93
C LEU A 41 -5.46 8.45 8.46
N ILE A 42 -6.06 7.47 7.77
CA ILE A 42 -5.72 7.18 6.37
C ILE A 42 -6.05 8.35 5.44
N ALA A 43 -7.18 9.03 5.65
CA ALA A 43 -7.54 10.22 4.87
C ALA A 43 -6.56 11.40 5.01
N SER A 44 -5.76 11.42 6.10
CA SER A 44 -4.74 12.44 6.33
C SER A 44 -3.52 12.31 5.42
N PHE A 45 -3.28 11.11 4.85
CA PHE A 45 -2.14 10.88 3.96
C PHE A 45 -2.42 11.45 2.56
N ASP A 46 -1.36 11.91 1.91
CA ASP A 46 -1.40 12.24 0.50
C ASP A 46 -1.24 10.98 -0.38
N ASP A 47 -1.41 11.14 -1.69
CA ASP A 47 -1.37 10.01 -2.61
C ASP A 47 0.04 9.37 -2.71
N ALA A 48 1.10 10.14 -2.49
CA ALA A 48 2.47 9.61 -2.52
C ALA A 48 2.73 8.77 -1.28
N GLU A 49 2.34 9.26 -0.11
CA GLU A 49 2.48 8.52 1.14
C GLU A 49 1.60 7.27 1.17
N LEU A 50 0.35 7.35 0.66
CA LEU A 50 -0.53 6.18 0.53
C LEU A 50 0.06 5.13 -0.40
N LYS A 51 0.69 5.55 -1.50
CA LYS A 51 1.38 4.66 -2.42
C LYS A 51 2.51 3.91 -1.71
N ASP A 52 3.39 4.61 -0.99
CA ASP A 52 4.49 3.97 -0.27
C ASP A 52 3.95 2.97 0.76
N LEU A 53 2.91 3.37 1.51
CA LEU A 53 2.23 2.49 2.47
C LEU A 53 1.67 1.23 1.80
N ILE A 54 1.02 1.36 0.64
CA ILE A 54 0.52 0.23 -0.16
C ILE A 54 1.68 -0.68 -0.59
N LEU A 55 2.81 -0.10 -1.02
CA LEU A 55 3.97 -0.87 -1.50
C LEU A 55 4.59 -1.74 -0.41
N VAL A 56 4.62 -1.26 0.83
CA VAL A 56 5.12 -2.03 1.97
C VAL A 56 4.12 -3.10 2.40
N VAL A 57 2.84 -2.75 2.49
CA VAL A 57 1.82 -3.63 3.09
C VAL A 57 1.35 -4.73 2.12
N LYS A 58 1.44 -4.51 0.79
CA LYS A 58 0.93 -5.44 -0.25
C LYS A 58 1.43 -6.88 -0.10
N HIS A 59 2.68 -7.07 0.33
CA HIS A 59 3.26 -8.41 0.42
C HIS A 59 2.77 -9.21 1.62
N HIS A 60 2.22 -8.55 2.64
CA HIS A 60 1.89 -9.17 3.91
C HIS A 60 0.40 -9.16 4.22
N ARG A 61 -0.33 -8.10 3.84
CA ARG A 61 -1.76 -7.90 4.14
C ARG A 61 -2.48 -7.34 2.89
N PRO A 62 -2.76 -8.19 1.90
CA PRO A 62 -3.33 -7.76 0.62
C PRO A 62 -4.68 -7.06 0.76
N GLU A 63 -5.52 -7.53 1.67
CA GLU A 63 -6.79 -6.90 2.03
C GLU A 63 -6.63 -5.46 2.53
N LEU A 64 -5.59 -5.17 3.31
CA LEU A 64 -5.35 -3.81 3.83
C LEU A 64 -4.81 -2.89 2.73
N ALA A 65 -3.96 -3.40 1.85
CA ALA A 65 -3.50 -2.65 0.68
C ALA A 65 -4.67 -2.27 -0.25
N LEU A 66 -5.70 -3.12 -0.39
CA LEU A 66 -6.92 -2.77 -1.12
C LEU A 66 -7.75 -1.69 -0.42
N VAL A 67 -7.84 -1.71 0.91
CA VAL A 67 -8.51 -0.63 1.67
C VAL A 67 -7.79 0.69 1.42
N LEU A 68 -6.47 0.72 1.57
CA LEU A 68 -5.64 1.91 1.32
C LEU A 68 -5.81 2.46 -0.09
N LEU A 69 -5.94 1.58 -1.10
CA LEU A 69 -6.17 1.98 -2.47
C LEU A 69 -7.45 2.82 -2.64
N THR A 70 -8.49 2.55 -1.86
CA THR A 70 -9.75 3.32 -1.94
C THR A 70 -9.58 4.78 -1.53
N HIS A 71 -8.54 5.09 -0.75
CA HIS A 71 -8.23 6.44 -0.27
C HIS A 71 -7.32 7.24 -1.20
N VAL A 72 -6.68 6.61 -2.19
CA VAL A 72 -5.85 7.30 -3.20
C VAL A 72 -6.75 8.21 -4.05
N LYS A 73 -6.53 9.52 -4.03
CA LYS A 73 -7.43 10.53 -4.63
C LYS A 73 -7.30 10.58 -6.15
N THR A 74 -6.08 10.43 -6.67
CA THR A 74 -5.78 10.50 -8.10
C THR A 74 -6.29 9.25 -8.83
N PRO A 75 -7.28 9.34 -9.73
CA PRO A 75 -7.88 8.17 -10.38
C PRO A 75 -6.89 7.35 -11.19
N LYS A 76 -5.96 8.01 -11.89
CA LYS A 76 -4.91 7.36 -12.68
C LYS A 76 -3.98 6.52 -11.80
N GLU A 77 -3.55 7.07 -10.67
CA GLU A 77 -2.66 6.38 -9.73
C GLU A 77 -3.39 5.21 -9.07
N ARG A 78 -4.64 5.44 -8.62
CA ARG A 78 -5.52 4.39 -8.09
C ARG A 78 -5.68 3.22 -9.07
N GLN A 79 -5.96 3.50 -10.34
CA GLN A 79 -6.09 2.45 -11.36
C GLN A 79 -4.78 1.69 -11.56
N SER A 80 -3.66 2.41 -11.63
CA SER A 80 -2.35 1.81 -11.84
C SER A 80 -1.93 0.91 -10.67
N LEU A 81 -2.05 1.38 -9.44
CA LEU A 81 -1.79 0.60 -8.23
C LEU A 81 -2.75 -0.58 -8.11
N GLY A 82 -4.05 -0.38 -8.38
CA GLY A 82 -5.03 -1.47 -8.37
C GLY A 82 -4.70 -2.58 -9.35
N ASN A 83 -4.27 -2.24 -10.55
CA ASN A 83 -3.81 -3.23 -11.53
C ASN A 83 -2.52 -3.94 -11.07
N CYS A 84 -1.57 -3.23 -10.43
CA CYS A 84 -0.35 -3.85 -9.89
C CYS A 84 -0.67 -4.84 -8.77
N LEU A 85 -1.56 -4.45 -7.85
CA LEU A 85 -2.01 -5.31 -6.75
C LEU A 85 -2.73 -6.56 -7.27
N ALA A 86 -3.65 -6.39 -8.21
CA ALA A 86 -4.41 -7.49 -8.75
C ALA A 86 -3.57 -8.44 -9.63
N ALA A 87 -2.46 -7.95 -10.19
CA ALA A 87 -1.45 -8.73 -10.88
C ALA A 87 -0.61 -9.59 -9.92
N LEU A 88 -0.14 -8.99 -8.83
CA LEU A 88 0.60 -9.68 -7.77
C LEU A 88 -0.19 -10.84 -7.15
N TRP A 89 -1.51 -10.70 -7.06
CA TRP A 89 -2.39 -11.73 -6.51
C TRP A 89 -3.10 -12.57 -7.58
N SER A 90 -2.55 -12.60 -8.81
CA SER A 90 -2.96 -13.45 -9.94
C SER A 90 -4.45 -13.40 -10.31
N ARG A 91 -5.11 -12.24 -10.14
CA ARG A 91 -6.53 -12.04 -10.50
C ARG A 91 -6.74 -11.28 -11.81
N ILE A 92 -5.69 -10.94 -12.56
CA ILE A 92 -5.77 -10.28 -13.88
C ILE A 92 -4.73 -10.88 -14.85
N ASP A 93 -5.03 -10.83 -16.15
CA ASP A 93 -4.10 -11.02 -17.27
C ASP A 93 -2.76 -10.28 -17.04
N ILE A 94 -1.66 -11.02 -17.09
CA ILE A 94 -0.27 -10.55 -16.92
C ILE A 94 0.07 -9.40 -17.89
N ASN A 95 -0.53 -9.36 -19.08
CA ASN A 95 -0.30 -8.27 -20.04
C ASN A 95 -0.99 -6.97 -19.61
N ALA A 96 -2.19 -7.05 -19.02
CA ALA A 96 -2.87 -5.88 -18.47
C ALA A 96 -2.11 -5.33 -17.25
N ALA A 97 -1.56 -6.22 -16.43
CA ALA A 97 -0.64 -5.86 -15.37
C ALA A 97 0.60 -5.13 -15.89
N TRP A 98 1.22 -5.64 -16.96
CA TRP A 98 2.45 -5.04 -17.52
C TRP A 98 2.19 -3.64 -18.04
N ARG A 99 1.07 -3.43 -18.73
CA ARG A 99 0.67 -2.08 -19.16
C ARG A 99 0.46 -1.15 -17.98
N ALA A 100 -0.12 -1.63 -16.90
CA ALA A 100 -0.35 -0.82 -15.71
C ALA A 100 0.92 -0.45 -14.95
N ILE A 101 1.87 -1.40 -14.80
CA ILE A 101 3.19 -1.15 -14.23
C ILE A 101 3.96 -0.16 -15.09
N SER A 102 3.91 -0.32 -16.42
CA SER A 102 4.57 0.60 -17.36
C SER A 102 3.95 2.00 -17.37
N ALA A 103 2.65 2.13 -17.10
CA ALA A 103 1.95 3.41 -17.01
C ALA A 103 1.96 4.03 -15.60
N SER A 104 2.45 3.28 -14.60
CA SER A 104 2.55 3.71 -13.21
C SER A 104 3.65 4.73 -13.01
N SER A 105 3.50 5.55 -11.97
CA SER A 105 4.58 6.40 -11.48
C SER A 105 5.57 5.63 -10.57
N LEU A 106 5.57 4.29 -10.59
CA LEU A 106 6.41 3.50 -9.70
C LEU A 106 7.91 3.67 -10.02
N PRO A 107 8.78 3.68 -8.99
CA PRO A 107 10.22 3.64 -9.18
C PRO A 107 10.65 2.47 -10.08
N GLU A 108 11.74 2.63 -10.82
CA GLU A 108 12.21 1.59 -11.75
C GLU A 108 12.54 0.28 -11.04
N ALA A 109 13.15 0.34 -9.85
CA ALA A 109 13.43 -0.84 -9.04
C ALA A 109 12.16 -1.63 -8.69
N GLU A 110 11.07 -0.95 -8.30
CA GLU A 110 9.77 -1.56 -8.01
C GLU A 110 9.14 -2.15 -9.28
N ARG A 111 9.19 -1.43 -10.41
CA ARG A 111 8.71 -1.96 -11.69
C ARG A 111 9.46 -3.24 -12.09
N LEU A 112 10.75 -3.31 -11.83
CA LEU A 112 11.60 -4.45 -12.14
C LEU A 112 11.32 -5.63 -11.19
N ALA A 113 11.17 -5.36 -9.90
CA ALA A 113 10.81 -6.38 -8.90
C ALA A 113 9.43 -7.00 -9.18
N LEU A 114 8.44 -6.17 -9.53
CA LEU A 114 7.11 -6.65 -9.94
C LEU A 114 7.19 -7.49 -11.22
N ARG A 115 8.02 -7.08 -12.19
CA ARG A 115 8.27 -7.87 -13.41
C ARG A 115 8.84 -9.25 -13.10
N SER A 116 9.84 -9.32 -12.23
CA SER A 116 10.49 -10.58 -11.85
C SER A 116 9.58 -11.50 -11.03
N ALA A 117 8.62 -10.95 -10.28
CA ALA A 117 7.73 -11.72 -9.43
C ALA A 117 6.55 -12.41 -10.18
N MET A 118 6.29 -12.05 -11.44
CA MET A 118 5.19 -12.62 -12.23
C MET A 118 5.63 -13.41 -13.46
N VAL A 119 6.94 -13.66 -13.62
CA VAL A 119 7.52 -14.62 -14.57
C VAL A 119 7.79 -15.92 -13.82
#